data_AF-A0A017S586-F1
#
_entry.id   AF-A0A017S586-F1
#
_cell.length_a   1.000
_cell.length_b   1.000
_cell.length_c   1.000
_cell.angle_alpha   90.00
_cell.angle_beta   90.00
_cell.angle_gamma   90.00
#
_symmetry.space_group_name_H-M   'P 1'
#
loop_
_entity.id
_entity.type
_entity.pdbx_description
1 polymer ?
#
loop_
_entity_poly.entity_id
_entity_poly.type
_entity_poly.pdbx_seq_one_letter_code
_entity_poly.pdbx_strand_id
1 'polypeptide(L)'
;MAQSLHRMDMRLRLGLLRDSTTAERRAAAEAAARKHKPTSPTVKTQAESKAEEEAIAKAKAAATEAEKPAPKPHIRPLSESKAIESGASFISESFLFIVAGGLIVYESLRSRRKETTRREDVESRLVELEQSEKNSRRALVALETELLQQKAKNETLSLKSPSRILPREVWEVEQKEEAEDAKEEGWLSQIGSYISSLWDSVSNPQSSATPESAAPTSKKASDARPESSSAGQADKDTQPKSS
;
A
#
# COMPACT_ATOMS: atom_id res chain seq x y z
N MET A 1 -9.90 -40.48 6.15
CA MET A 1 -10.49 -39.19 5.73
C MET A 1 -11.54 -38.65 6.72
N ALA A 2 -12.46 -39.48 7.22
CA ALA A 2 -13.47 -39.04 8.19
C ALA A 2 -12.88 -38.44 9.50
N GLN A 3 -11.81 -39.04 10.03
CA GLN A 3 -11.13 -38.53 11.23
C GLN A 3 -10.49 -37.15 11.05
N SER A 4 -9.97 -36.82 9.86
CA SER A 4 -9.39 -35.51 9.61
C SER A 4 -10.48 -34.44 9.50
N LEU A 5 -11.62 -34.76 8.88
CA LEU A 5 -12.79 -33.87 8.81
C LEU A 5 -13.33 -33.59 10.22
N HIS A 6 -13.54 -34.61 11.04
CA HIS A 6 -13.96 -34.45 12.43
C HIS A 6 -12.99 -33.57 13.24
N ARG A 7 -11.68 -33.76 13.07
CA ARG A 7 -10.67 -32.93 13.76
C ARG A 7 -10.70 -31.47 13.29
N MET A 8 -11.01 -31.22 12.02
CA MET A 8 -11.14 -29.85 11.51
C MET A 8 -12.40 -29.17 12.03
N ASP A 9 -13.56 -29.83 11.99
CA ASP A 9 -14.81 -29.33 12.56
C ASP A 9 -14.65 -28.97 14.04
N MET A 10 -14.11 -29.89 14.84
CA MET A 10 -13.85 -29.65 16.27
C MET A 10 -12.85 -28.53 16.50
N ARG A 11 -11.84 -28.36 15.63
CA ARG A 11 -10.91 -27.22 15.74
C ARG A 11 -11.59 -25.89 15.47
N LEU A 12 -12.46 -25.82 14.47
CA LEU A 12 -13.18 -24.59 14.14
C LEU A 12 -14.19 -24.24 15.24
N ARG A 13 -14.94 -25.22 15.73
CA ARG A 13 -15.90 -25.04 16.83
C ARG A 13 -15.23 -24.66 18.15
N LEU A 14 -14.13 -25.34 18.50
CA LEU A 14 -13.34 -24.98 19.69
C LEU A 14 -12.60 -23.65 19.50
N GLY A 15 -12.23 -23.29 18.27
CA GLY A 15 -11.67 -21.98 17.92
C GLY A 15 -12.66 -20.86 18.24
N LEU A 16 -13.91 -20.98 17.78
CA LEU A 16 -14.95 -19.97 18.03
C LEU A 16 -15.23 -19.75 19.53
N LEU A 17 -15.27 -20.84 20.32
CA LEU A 17 -15.43 -20.78 21.79
C LEU A 17 -14.18 -20.24 22.51
N ARG A 18 -12.99 -20.46 21.95
CA ARG A 18 -11.73 -19.94 22.49
C ARG A 18 -11.60 -18.44 22.19
N ASP A 19 -12.00 -18.01 21.00
CA ASP A 19 -11.91 -16.62 20.57
C ASP A 19 -12.82 -15.72 21.40
N SER A 20 -14.02 -16.18 21.78
CA SER A 20 -14.88 -15.42 22.71
C SER A 20 -14.23 -15.27 24.11
N THR A 21 -13.75 -16.37 24.70
CA THR A 21 -13.14 -16.33 26.04
C THR A 21 -11.82 -15.54 26.08
N THR A 22 -11.04 -15.56 24.99
CA THR A 22 -9.81 -14.77 24.88
C THR A 22 -10.12 -13.29 24.59
N ALA A 23 -11.14 -12.99 23.78
CA ALA A 23 -11.63 -11.63 23.56
C ALA A 23 -12.18 -11.01 24.85
N GLU A 24 -12.95 -11.75 25.64
CA GLU A 24 -13.46 -11.31 26.95
C GLU A 24 -12.33 -11.03 27.94
N ARG A 25 -11.33 -11.91 28.02
CA ARG A 25 -10.14 -11.71 28.88
C ARG A 25 -9.33 -10.48 28.46
N ARG A 26 -9.19 -10.25 27.15
CA ARG A 26 -8.51 -9.06 26.61
C ARG A 26 -9.31 -7.79 26.92
N ALA A 27 -10.63 -7.81 26.73
CA ALA A 27 -11.50 -6.69 27.06
C ALA A 27 -11.48 -6.37 28.56
N ALA A 28 -11.46 -7.38 29.44
CA ALA A 28 -11.35 -7.20 30.88
C ALA A 28 -9.98 -6.65 31.30
N ALA A 29 -8.89 -7.14 30.71
CA ALA A 29 -7.54 -6.64 30.95
C ALA A 29 -7.36 -5.20 30.47
N GLU A 30 -7.92 -4.85 29.30
CA GLU A 30 -7.91 -3.48 28.78
C GLU A 30 -8.76 -2.54 29.64
N ALA A 31 -9.94 -2.99 30.10
CA ALA A 31 -10.79 -2.23 31.01
C ALA A 31 -10.09 -2.00 32.37
N ALA A 32 -9.33 -2.97 32.88
CA ALA A 32 -8.51 -2.79 34.07
C ALA A 32 -7.33 -1.83 33.84
N ALA A 33 -6.65 -1.92 32.69
CA ALA A 33 -5.57 -1.01 32.33
C ALA A 33 -6.06 0.44 32.13
N ARG A 34 -7.28 0.65 31.61
CA ARG A 34 -7.91 1.97 31.46
C ARG A 34 -8.21 2.64 32.81
N LYS A 35 -8.40 1.88 33.89
CA LYS A 35 -8.61 2.43 35.25
C LYS A 35 -7.35 3.06 35.87
N HIS A 36 -6.17 2.72 35.35
CA HIS A 36 -4.89 3.23 35.85
C HIS A 36 -4.24 4.25 34.90
N LYS A 37 -4.97 4.72 33.87
CA LYS A 37 -4.52 5.83 33.02
C LYS A 37 -4.85 7.15 33.73
N PRO A 38 -3.85 7.95 34.15
CA PRO A 38 -4.12 9.21 34.84
C PRO A 38 -4.70 10.25 33.86
N THR A 39 -5.89 10.77 34.16
CA THR A 39 -6.61 11.78 33.38
C THR A 39 -6.15 13.23 33.66
N SER A 40 -5.24 13.45 34.63
CA SER A 40 -4.71 14.79 34.91
C SER A 40 -3.21 14.79 35.22
N PRO A 41 -2.43 15.72 34.64
CA PRO A 41 -1.00 15.84 34.87
C PRO A 41 -0.74 16.56 36.21
N THR A 42 -0.67 15.80 37.29
CA THR A 42 -0.29 16.31 38.62
C THR A 42 0.95 15.56 39.11
N VAL A 43 1.87 16.28 39.77
CA VAL A 43 3.14 15.74 40.29
C VAL A 43 2.85 14.73 41.41
N LYS A 44 3.23 13.47 41.22
CA LYS A 44 3.00 12.37 42.19
C LYS A 44 4.16 12.22 43.16
N THR A 45 3.89 11.73 44.36
CA THR A 45 4.92 11.44 45.38
C THR A 45 5.68 10.14 45.05
N GLN A 46 6.95 10.02 45.46
CA GLN A 46 7.81 8.84 45.15
C GLN A 46 7.24 7.48 45.60
N ALA A 47 6.34 7.47 46.59
CA ALA A 47 5.68 6.24 47.04
C ALA A 47 4.60 5.77 46.06
N GLU A 48 3.88 6.71 45.44
CA GLU A 48 2.83 6.43 44.47
C GLU A 48 3.43 6.01 43.11
N SER A 49 4.59 6.56 42.73
CA SER A 49 5.27 6.16 41.49
C SER A 49 5.76 4.71 41.53
N LYS A 50 6.28 4.23 42.67
CA LYS A 50 6.71 2.83 42.81
C LYS A 50 5.54 1.85 42.80
N ALA A 51 4.43 2.20 43.46
CA ALA A 51 3.22 1.38 43.44
C ALA A 51 2.58 1.32 42.04
N GLU A 52 2.62 2.42 41.29
CA GLU A 52 2.15 2.46 39.90
C GLU A 52 3.06 1.68 38.95
N GLU A 53 4.38 1.79 39.08
CA GLU A 53 5.32 1.00 38.28
C GLU A 53 5.17 -0.50 38.50
N GLU A 54 4.96 -0.94 39.75
CA GLU A 54 4.69 -2.35 40.05
C GLU A 54 3.32 -2.81 39.53
N ALA A 55 2.29 -1.97 39.60
CA ALA A 55 0.97 -2.27 39.04
C ALA A 55 1.01 -2.32 37.51
N ILE A 56 1.78 -1.44 36.86
CA ILE A 56 2.01 -1.43 35.42
C ILE A 56 2.85 -2.65 35.02
N ALA A 57 3.87 -3.02 35.80
CA ALA A 57 4.66 -4.22 35.55
C ALA A 57 3.83 -5.50 35.70
N LYS A 58 2.96 -5.58 36.73
CA LYS A 58 2.01 -6.70 36.91
C LYS A 58 0.93 -6.72 35.83
N ALA A 59 0.42 -5.56 35.39
CA ALA A 59 -0.53 -5.47 34.29
C ALA A 59 0.11 -5.86 32.95
N LYS A 60 1.36 -5.46 32.70
CA LYS A 60 2.13 -5.90 31.53
C LYS A 60 2.43 -7.39 31.58
N ALA A 61 2.80 -7.93 32.74
CA ALA A 61 2.99 -9.37 32.92
C ALA A 61 1.69 -10.17 32.70
N ALA A 62 0.57 -9.71 33.26
CA ALA A 62 -0.75 -10.30 33.06
C ALA A 62 -1.24 -10.18 31.60
N ALA A 63 -0.92 -9.08 30.90
CA ALA A 63 -1.20 -8.93 29.48
C ALA A 63 -0.37 -9.91 28.64
N THR A 64 0.93 -10.07 28.93
CA THR A 64 1.78 -11.06 28.24
C THR A 64 1.37 -12.51 28.54
N GLU A 65 0.80 -12.78 29.71
CA GLU A 65 0.26 -14.10 30.06
C GLU A 65 -1.10 -14.37 29.40
N ALA A 66 -1.96 -13.35 29.29
CA ALA A 66 -3.22 -13.41 28.55
C ALA A 66 -3.01 -13.52 27.02
N GLU A 67 -1.85 -13.12 26.53
CA GLU A 67 -1.45 -13.23 25.12
C GLU A 67 -0.81 -14.58 24.77
N LYS A 68 -0.40 -15.39 25.77
CA LYS A 68 0.11 -16.73 25.50
C LYS A 68 -0.98 -17.59 24.84
N PRO A 69 -0.72 -18.15 23.64
CA PRO A 69 -1.70 -18.96 22.96
C PRO A 69 -1.99 -20.21 23.81
N ALA A 70 -3.27 -20.56 23.85
CA ALA A 70 -3.77 -21.77 24.45
C ALA A 70 -2.96 -23.01 24.04
N PRO A 71 -2.80 -24.02 24.93
CA PRO A 71 -2.41 -25.34 24.48
C PRO A 71 -3.43 -25.86 23.46
N LYS A 72 -2.93 -26.42 22.35
CA LYS A 72 -3.75 -26.96 21.26
C LYS A 72 -4.66 -28.06 21.82
N PRO A 73 -5.99 -28.00 21.59
CA PRO A 73 -6.89 -29.01 22.12
C PRO A 73 -6.58 -30.40 21.52
N HIS A 74 -6.39 -31.39 22.39
CA HIS A 74 -6.14 -32.77 22.00
C HIS A 74 -7.48 -33.48 21.72
N ILE A 75 -7.79 -33.68 20.45
CA ILE A 75 -9.06 -34.30 19.99
C ILE A 75 -8.86 -35.81 19.92
N ARG A 76 -9.59 -36.55 20.76
CA ARG A 76 -9.60 -38.03 20.74
C ARG A 76 -10.16 -38.53 19.39
N PRO A 77 -9.58 -39.58 18.79
CA PRO A 77 -10.21 -40.22 17.64
C PRO A 77 -11.55 -40.83 18.06
N LEU A 78 -12.61 -40.53 17.32
CA LEU A 78 -13.92 -41.15 17.51
C LEU A 78 -13.97 -42.48 16.73
N SER A 79 -15.00 -43.30 16.95
CA SER A 79 -15.26 -44.45 16.07
C SER A 79 -15.45 -43.99 14.62
N GLU A 80 -15.06 -44.82 13.66
CA GLU A 80 -15.09 -44.45 12.24
C GLU A 80 -16.49 -44.05 11.77
N SER A 81 -17.53 -44.78 12.20
CA SER A 81 -18.93 -44.46 11.90
C SER A 81 -19.33 -43.05 12.36
N LYS A 82 -18.96 -42.67 13.60
CA LYS A 82 -19.29 -41.37 14.17
C LYS A 82 -18.49 -40.24 13.53
N ALA A 83 -17.25 -40.52 13.12
CA ALA A 83 -16.44 -39.56 12.37
C ALA A 83 -17.03 -39.31 10.97
N ILE A 84 -17.55 -40.34 10.30
CA ILE A 84 -18.19 -40.20 8.97
C ILE A 84 -19.45 -39.33 9.08
N GLU A 85 -20.30 -39.61 10.07
CA GLU A 85 -21.51 -38.82 10.32
C GLU A 85 -21.19 -37.35 10.61
N SER A 86 -20.22 -37.09 11.50
CA SER A 86 -19.77 -35.72 11.77
C SER A 86 -19.16 -35.02 10.56
N GLY A 87 -18.45 -35.77 9.70
CA GLY A 87 -17.88 -35.26 8.46
C GLY A 87 -18.96 -34.88 7.45
N ALA A 88 -20.05 -35.65 7.36
CA ALA A 88 -21.19 -35.34 6.51
C ALA A 88 -21.90 -34.06 6.98
N SER A 89 -22.15 -33.91 8.28
CA SER A 89 -22.72 -32.68 8.84
C SER A 89 -21.82 -31.47 8.54
N PHE A 90 -20.50 -31.58 8.73
CA PHE A 90 -19.55 -30.51 8.44
C PHE A 90 -19.54 -30.08 6.97
N ILE A 91 -19.63 -31.03 6.03
CA ILE A 91 -19.70 -30.73 4.59
C ILE A 91 -20.99 -29.98 4.26
N SER A 92 -22.13 -30.44 4.79
CA SER A 92 -23.42 -29.77 4.56
C SER A 92 -23.46 -28.36 5.16
N GLU A 93 -22.90 -28.17 6.36
CA GLU A 93 -22.81 -26.88 7.03
C GLU A 93 -21.88 -25.93 6.25
N SER A 94 -20.70 -26.40 5.85
CA SER A 94 -19.73 -25.62 5.06
C SER A 94 -20.30 -25.19 3.71
N PHE A 95 -21.07 -26.07 3.05
CA PHE A 95 -21.74 -25.72 1.79
C PHE A 95 -22.70 -24.55 1.96
N LEU A 96 -23.54 -24.59 3.00
CA LEU A 96 -24.47 -23.49 3.30
C LEU A 96 -23.72 -22.19 3.62
N PHE A 97 -22.64 -22.25 4.39
CA PHE A 97 -21.81 -21.07 4.68
C PHE A 97 -21.12 -20.49 3.44
N ILE A 98 -20.63 -21.33 2.52
CA ILE A 98 -20.02 -20.86 1.26
C ILE A 98 -21.08 -20.22 0.37
N VAL A 99 -22.27 -20.82 0.25
CA VAL A 99 -23.37 -20.25 -0.54
C VAL A 99 -23.82 -18.92 0.06
N ALA A 100 -24.06 -18.88 1.38
CA ALA A 100 -24.48 -17.67 2.08
C ALA A 100 -23.42 -16.56 2.02
N GLY A 101 -22.17 -16.88 2.37
CA GLY A 101 -21.04 -15.95 2.31
C GLY A 101 -20.77 -15.49 0.88
N GLY A 102 -20.86 -16.39 -0.09
CA GLY A 102 -20.74 -16.10 -1.51
C GLY A 102 -21.82 -15.13 -2.00
N LEU A 103 -23.07 -15.31 -1.58
CA LEU A 103 -24.17 -14.39 -1.90
C LEU A 103 -23.91 -12.99 -1.33
N ILE A 104 -23.47 -12.90 -0.06
CA ILE A 104 -23.16 -11.63 0.60
C ILE A 104 -22.02 -10.91 -0.12
N VAL A 105 -20.93 -11.62 -0.46
CA VAL A 105 -19.80 -11.02 -1.19
C VAL A 105 -20.21 -10.62 -2.60
N TYR A 106 -20.98 -11.46 -3.30
CA TYR A 106 -21.49 -11.18 -4.64
C TYR A 106 -22.37 -9.93 -4.64
N GLU A 107 -23.30 -9.83 -3.69
CA GLU A 107 -24.15 -8.65 -3.52
C GLU A 107 -23.32 -7.42 -3.12
N SER A 108 -22.33 -7.57 -2.25
CA SER A 108 -21.41 -6.48 -1.88
C SER A 108 -20.64 -5.96 -3.09
N LEU A 109 -20.05 -6.85 -3.91
CA LEU A 109 -19.36 -6.48 -5.13
C LEU A 109 -20.34 -5.86 -6.15
N ARG A 110 -21.55 -6.42 -6.26
CA ARG A 110 -22.59 -5.90 -7.15
C ARG A 110 -23.07 -4.51 -6.73
N SER A 111 -23.19 -4.26 -5.43
CA SER A 111 -23.57 -2.97 -4.86
C SER A 111 -22.43 -1.96 -5.01
N ARG A 112 -21.19 -2.35 -4.70
CA ARG A 112 -19.98 -1.52 -4.85
C ARG A 112 -19.83 -1.00 -6.26
N ARG A 113 -20.06 -1.82 -7.29
CA ARG A 113 -19.97 -1.37 -8.70
C ARG A 113 -20.90 -0.20 -9.04
N LYS A 114 -22.08 -0.08 -8.40
CA LYS A 114 -23.00 1.04 -8.63
C LYS A 114 -22.53 2.31 -7.93
N GLU A 115 -21.96 2.15 -6.74
CA GLU A 115 -21.41 3.24 -5.96
C GLU A 115 -20.12 3.78 -6.58
N THR A 116 -19.25 2.93 -7.13
CA THR A 116 -18.03 3.38 -7.81
C THR A 116 -18.35 4.21 -9.04
N THR A 117 -19.29 3.78 -9.89
CA THR A 117 -19.72 4.59 -11.05
C THR A 117 -20.28 5.95 -10.63
N ARG A 118 -21.05 6.01 -9.55
CA ARG A 118 -21.53 7.31 -9.02
C ARG A 118 -20.38 8.19 -8.53
N ARG A 119 -19.37 7.60 -7.88
CA ARG A 119 -18.18 8.32 -7.43
C ARG A 119 -17.36 8.81 -8.61
N GLU A 120 -17.14 7.98 -9.60
CA GLU A 120 -16.46 8.31 -10.87
C GLU A 120 -17.20 9.44 -11.62
N ASP A 121 -18.54 9.40 -11.67
CA ASP A 121 -19.36 10.46 -12.26
C ASP A 121 -19.27 11.78 -11.47
N VAL A 122 -19.19 11.72 -10.14
CA VAL A 122 -19.02 12.93 -9.31
C VAL A 122 -17.61 13.47 -9.42
N GLU A 123 -16.60 12.61 -9.43
CA GLU A 123 -15.20 12.97 -9.57
C GLU A 123 -14.91 13.59 -10.94
N SER A 124 -15.44 13.00 -12.02
CA SER A 124 -15.33 13.58 -13.37
C SER A 124 -15.97 14.97 -13.44
N ARG A 125 -17.13 15.18 -12.81
CA ARG A 125 -17.76 16.52 -12.72
C ARG A 125 -16.96 17.50 -11.89
N LEU A 126 -16.34 17.05 -10.79
CA LEU A 126 -15.46 17.89 -9.97
C LEU A 126 -14.24 18.32 -10.78
N VAL A 127 -13.60 17.39 -11.48
CA VAL A 127 -12.45 17.67 -12.36
C VAL A 127 -12.85 18.62 -13.49
N GLU A 128 -14.00 18.42 -14.13
CA GLU A 128 -14.49 19.32 -15.18
C GLU A 128 -14.74 20.74 -14.64
N LEU A 129 -15.37 20.87 -13.47
CA LEU A 129 -15.61 22.17 -12.83
C LEU A 129 -14.31 22.86 -12.46
N GLU A 130 -13.37 22.14 -11.86
CA GLU A 130 -12.06 22.65 -11.50
C GLU A 130 -11.29 23.12 -12.74
N GLN A 131 -11.30 22.34 -13.84
CA GLN A 131 -10.71 22.75 -15.10
C GLN A 131 -11.38 24.00 -15.69
N SER A 132 -12.71 24.08 -15.63
CA SER A 132 -13.47 25.24 -16.12
C SER A 132 -13.15 26.51 -15.33
N GLU A 133 -12.96 26.38 -14.01
CA GLU A 133 -12.58 27.48 -13.15
C GLU A 133 -11.15 27.93 -13.44
N LYS A 134 -10.20 27.00 -13.55
CA LYS A 134 -8.81 27.30 -13.95
C LYS A 134 -8.75 28.00 -15.30
N ASN A 135 -9.50 27.53 -16.29
CA ASN A 135 -9.57 28.16 -17.61
C ASN A 135 -10.16 29.58 -17.54
N SER A 136 -11.20 29.77 -16.73
CA SER A 136 -11.81 31.10 -16.53
C SER A 136 -10.84 32.07 -15.86
N ARG A 137 -10.12 31.61 -14.83
CA ARG A 137 -9.07 32.39 -14.15
C ARG A 137 -7.95 32.77 -15.11
N ARG A 138 -7.44 31.82 -15.90
CA ARG A 138 -6.42 32.07 -16.94
C ARG A 138 -6.88 33.08 -17.99
N ALA A 139 -8.14 33.00 -18.42
CA ALA A 139 -8.70 33.95 -19.37
C ALA A 139 -8.76 35.38 -18.79
N LEU A 140 -9.17 35.53 -17.52
CA LEU A 140 -9.17 36.82 -16.83
C LEU A 140 -7.76 37.40 -16.72
N VAL A 141 -6.79 36.56 -16.34
CA VAL A 141 -5.37 36.90 -16.28
C VAL A 141 -4.85 37.41 -17.62
N ALA A 142 -5.15 36.70 -18.71
CA ALA A 142 -4.74 37.11 -20.06
C ALA A 142 -5.34 38.48 -20.43
N LEU A 143 -6.64 38.68 -20.19
CA LEU A 143 -7.31 39.96 -20.45
C LEU A 143 -6.73 41.11 -19.63
N GLU A 144 -6.37 40.88 -18.36
CA GLU A 144 -5.70 41.90 -17.55
C GLU A 144 -4.37 42.32 -18.19
N THR A 145 -3.56 41.37 -18.65
CA THR A 145 -2.28 41.69 -19.28
C THR A 145 -2.46 42.52 -20.56
N GLU A 146 -3.46 42.21 -21.37
CA GLU A 146 -3.79 42.99 -22.57
C GLU A 146 -4.27 44.40 -22.21
N LEU A 147 -5.15 44.54 -21.23
CA LEU A 147 -5.60 45.84 -20.76
C LEU A 147 -4.46 46.67 -20.17
N LEU A 148 -3.55 46.06 -19.40
CA LEU A 148 -2.37 46.74 -18.88
C LEU A 148 -1.43 47.15 -20.02
N GLN A 149 -1.27 46.34 -21.06
CA GLN A 149 -0.47 46.69 -22.21
C GLN A 149 -1.09 47.87 -23.00
N GLN A 150 -2.41 47.86 -23.20
CA GLN A 150 -3.13 48.96 -23.84
C GLN A 150 -3.07 50.24 -23.01
N LYS A 151 -3.25 50.14 -21.69
CA LYS A 151 -3.08 51.25 -20.77
C LYS A 151 -1.67 51.79 -20.83
N ALA A 152 -0.63 50.97 -20.77
CA ALA A 152 0.76 51.42 -20.87
C ALA A 152 1.05 52.14 -22.21
N LYS A 153 0.49 51.65 -23.33
CA LYS A 153 0.60 52.33 -24.64
C LYS A 153 -0.07 53.71 -24.63
N ASN A 154 -1.27 53.82 -24.03
CA ASN A 154 -2.03 55.06 -23.93
C ASN A 154 -1.53 56.03 -22.83
N GLU A 155 -0.97 55.50 -21.73
CA GLU A 155 -0.45 56.21 -20.55
C GLU A 155 1.05 56.51 -20.66
N THR A 156 1.66 56.41 -21.85
CA THR A 156 2.98 57.01 -22.12
C THR A 156 3.04 58.53 -21.82
N LEU A 157 1.90 59.14 -21.48
CA LEU A 157 1.74 60.52 -21.01
C LEU A 157 1.40 60.67 -19.50
N SER A 158 1.24 59.59 -18.73
CA SER A 158 0.75 59.61 -17.33
C SER A 158 1.62 58.78 -16.37
N LEU A 159 2.28 59.45 -15.43
CA LEU A 159 3.34 58.92 -14.53
C LEU A 159 2.82 58.11 -13.32
N LYS A 160 1.82 57.24 -13.47
CA LYS A 160 1.34 56.38 -12.37
C LYS A 160 1.50 54.89 -12.71
N SER A 161 2.13 54.14 -11.80
CA SER A 161 2.35 52.70 -11.92
C SER A 161 1.00 51.95 -12.04
N PRO A 162 0.88 50.98 -12.96
CA PRO A 162 -0.36 50.25 -13.15
C PRO A 162 -0.66 49.39 -11.92
N SER A 163 -1.69 49.77 -11.18
CA SER A 163 -2.26 48.91 -10.13
C SER A 163 -2.90 47.70 -10.80
N ARG A 164 -2.39 46.50 -10.50
CA ARG A 164 -3.04 45.24 -10.88
C ARG A 164 -4.47 45.22 -10.34
N ILE A 165 -5.38 44.76 -11.19
CA ILE A 165 -6.83 44.87 -11.04
C ILE A 165 -7.40 43.55 -10.51
N LEU A 166 -6.75 42.41 -10.78
CA LEU A 166 -7.22 41.12 -10.27
C LEU A 166 -6.75 40.83 -8.83
N PRO A 167 -7.60 40.19 -8.00
CA PRO A 167 -7.26 39.75 -6.65
C PRO A 167 -6.04 38.81 -6.63
N ARG A 168 -5.26 38.89 -5.54
CA ARG A 168 -4.04 38.08 -5.34
C ARG A 168 -4.33 36.57 -5.34
N GLU A 169 -5.54 36.17 -4.96
CA GLU A 169 -5.98 34.76 -4.92
C GLU A 169 -5.96 34.07 -6.29
N VAL A 170 -6.19 34.81 -7.39
CA VAL A 170 -6.20 34.22 -8.74
C VAL A 170 -4.78 33.77 -9.16
N TRP A 171 -3.74 34.42 -8.62
CA TRP A 171 -2.34 34.21 -8.98
C TRP A 171 -1.61 33.25 -8.04
N GLU A 172 -1.94 33.24 -6.75
CA GLU A 172 -1.29 32.38 -5.76
C GLU A 172 -1.80 30.95 -5.77
N VAL A 173 -3.04 30.72 -6.23
CA VAL A 173 -3.64 29.39 -6.26
C VAL A 173 -2.99 28.52 -7.34
N GLU A 174 -2.68 29.07 -8.52
CA GLU A 174 -2.03 28.30 -9.60
C GLU A 174 -0.61 27.83 -9.22
N GLN A 175 0.18 28.67 -8.54
CA GLN A 175 1.52 28.27 -8.06
C GLN A 175 1.49 27.23 -6.94
N LYS A 176 0.43 27.21 -6.13
CA LYS A 176 0.28 26.25 -5.04
C LYS A 176 -0.17 24.89 -5.55
N GLU A 177 -1.09 24.86 -6.51
CA GLU A 177 -1.59 23.63 -7.14
C GLU A 177 -0.47 22.91 -7.92
N GLU A 178 0.33 23.62 -8.73
CA GLU A 178 1.47 23.01 -9.45
C GLU A 178 2.53 22.41 -8.51
N ALA A 179 2.70 22.98 -7.31
CA ALA A 179 3.63 22.48 -6.29
C ALA A 179 3.07 21.31 -5.47
N GLU A 180 1.75 21.10 -5.46
CA GLU A 180 1.08 19.98 -4.80
C GLU A 180 1.00 18.77 -5.72
N ASP A 181 0.63 18.95 -7.00
CA ASP A 181 0.58 17.88 -8.02
C ASP A 181 1.95 17.17 -8.17
N ALA A 182 3.05 17.94 -8.18
CA ALA A 182 4.41 17.40 -8.29
C ALA A 182 4.84 16.52 -7.08
N LYS A 183 4.21 16.69 -5.91
CA LYS A 183 4.53 15.91 -4.71
C LYS A 183 3.76 14.58 -4.67
N GLU A 184 2.53 14.58 -5.17
CA GLU A 184 1.69 13.37 -5.20
C GLU A 184 2.25 12.31 -6.16
N GLU A 185 2.75 12.74 -7.33
CA GLU A 185 3.42 11.86 -8.30
C GLU A 185 4.68 11.19 -7.73
N GLY A 186 5.44 11.91 -6.89
CA GLY A 186 6.66 11.40 -6.27
C GLY A 186 6.41 10.30 -5.23
N TRP A 187 5.37 10.47 -4.39
CA TRP A 187 5.06 9.48 -3.35
C TRP A 187 4.46 8.19 -3.90
N LEU A 188 3.58 8.29 -4.91
CA LEU A 188 3.00 7.12 -5.58
C LEU A 188 4.06 6.30 -6.34
N SER A 189 5.03 6.98 -6.98
CA SER A 189 6.18 6.34 -7.62
C SER A 189 7.03 5.56 -6.61
N GLN A 190 7.17 6.11 -5.40
CA GLN A 190 7.92 5.45 -4.33
C GLN A 190 7.18 4.20 -3.83
N ILE A 191 5.86 4.23 -3.65
CA ILE A 191 5.06 3.05 -3.26
C ILE A 191 5.05 1.99 -4.38
N GLY A 192 4.90 2.41 -5.64
CA GLY A 192 4.93 1.52 -6.80
C GLY A 192 6.25 0.75 -6.91
N SER A 193 7.38 1.39 -6.56
CA SER A 193 8.69 0.72 -6.55
C SER A 193 8.79 -0.41 -5.52
N TYR A 194 8.19 -0.25 -4.33
CA TYR A 194 8.16 -1.30 -3.31
C TYR A 194 7.29 -2.49 -3.70
N ILE A 195 6.12 -2.23 -4.29
CA ILE A 195 5.20 -3.30 -4.70
C ILE A 195 5.76 -4.04 -5.92
N SER A 196 6.34 -3.31 -6.88
CA SER A 196 7.03 -3.91 -8.03
C SER A 196 8.22 -4.75 -7.58
N SER A 197 9.06 -4.25 -6.67
CA SER A 197 10.18 -4.99 -6.09
C SER A 197 9.74 -6.24 -5.32
N LEU A 198 8.62 -6.18 -4.61
CA LEU A 198 8.05 -7.34 -3.91
C LEU A 198 7.57 -8.43 -4.88
N TRP A 199 6.98 -8.03 -6.01
CA TRP A 199 6.55 -8.97 -7.04
C TRP A 199 7.71 -9.54 -7.85
N ASP A 200 8.73 -8.73 -8.14
CA ASP A 200 9.94 -9.14 -8.85
C ASP A 200 10.81 -10.10 -8.02
N SER A 201 10.85 -9.90 -6.70
CA SER A 201 11.48 -10.84 -5.76
C SER A 201 10.76 -12.18 -5.66
N VAL A 202 9.47 -12.25 -6.02
CA VAL A 202 8.66 -13.49 -6.02
C VAL A 202 8.72 -14.19 -7.38
N SER A 203 8.86 -13.44 -8.47
CA SER A 203 8.88 -13.97 -9.84
C SER A 203 10.25 -14.50 -10.26
N ASN A 204 11.36 -13.98 -9.70
CA ASN A 204 12.71 -14.36 -10.13
C ASN A 204 13.69 -14.55 -8.96
N PRO A 205 13.79 -15.76 -8.37
CA PRO A 205 14.67 -16.04 -7.23
C PRO A 205 16.17 -16.14 -7.57
N GLN A 206 16.62 -15.80 -8.78
CA GLN A 206 17.99 -16.08 -9.24
C GLN A 206 18.86 -14.86 -9.61
N SER A 207 18.39 -13.62 -9.42
CA SER A 207 19.23 -12.43 -9.62
C SER A 207 19.73 -11.85 -8.29
N SER A 208 20.65 -12.57 -7.64
CA SER A 208 21.57 -11.99 -6.66
C SER A 208 22.97 -12.00 -7.25
N ALA A 209 23.23 -11.05 -8.15
CA ALA A 209 24.60 -10.75 -8.57
C ALA A 209 25.22 -9.75 -7.58
N THR A 210 26.14 -10.29 -6.80
CA THR A 210 27.11 -9.60 -5.92
C THR A 210 27.75 -8.38 -6.62
N PRO A 211 27.90 -7.22 -5.95
CA PRO A 211 28.74 -6.15 -6.47
C PRO A 211 30.20 -6.47 -6.12
N GLU A 212 30.96 -7.00 -7.08
CA GLU A 212 32.41 -7.17 -6.91
C GLU A 212 33.12 -5.85 -7.23
N SER A 213 33.80 -5.34 -6.20
CA SER A 213 34.48 -4.05 -6.14
C SER A 213 35.87 -4.09 -6.78
N ALA A 214 36.34 -2.92 -7.22
CA ALA A 214 37.48 -2.69 -8.08
C ALA A 214 38.88 -2.82 -7.41
N ALA A 215 39.81 -3.48 -8.14
CA ALA A 215 41.25 -3.16 -8.42
C ALA A 215 42.29 -3.07 -7.25
N PRO A 216 43.64 -2.92 -7.46
CA PRO A 216 44.51 -2.97 -8.67
C PRO A 216 45.94 -3.62 -8.53
N THR A 217 46.67 -3.70 -9.66
CA THR A 217 48.15 -3.70 -9.90
C THR A 217 49.07 -4.93 -9.62
N SER A 218 49.78 -5.46 -10.64
CA SER A 218 51.16 -5.03 -11.02
C SER A 218 51.83 -5.91 -12.13
N LYS A 219 52.44 -5.22 -13.12
CA LYS A 219 53.66 -5.47 -13.96
C LYS A 219 54.11 -6.93 -14.23
N LYS A 220 54.58 -7.35 -15.41
CA LYS A 220 55.64 -6.77 -16.29
C LYS A 220 55.85 -7.65 -17.55
N ALA A 221 56.07 -7.01 -18.71
CA ALA A 221 56.87 -7.40 -19.92
C ALA A 221 56.64 -8.79 -20.56
N SER A 222 56.77 -9.06 -21.86
CA SER A 222 57.23 -8.45 -23.13
C SER A 222 56.82 -9.52 -24.17
N ASP A 223 56.51 -9.27 -25.44
CA ASP A 223 57.43 -8.83 -26.49
C ASP A 223 56.72 -8.96 -27.87
N ALA A 224 57.24 -8.22 -28.85
CA ALA A 224 57.15 -8.38 -30.31
C ALA A 224 55.84 -8.07 -31.07
N ARG A 225 56.07 -7.50 -32.25
CA ARG A 225 55.26 -6.64 -33.14
C ARG A 225 55.34 -7.26 -34.58
N PRO A 226 54.93 -6.56 -35.67
CA PRO A 226 53.63 -6.44 -36.35
C PRO A 226 53.61 -7.12 -37.76
N GLU A 227 52.70 -6.64 -38.63
CA GLU A 227 52.65 -6.66 -40.14
C GLU A 227 51.37 -7.41 -40.61
N SER A 228 50.30 -6.82 -41.16
CA SER A 228 50.01 -5.90 -42.30
C SER A 228 49.67 -6.61 -43.63
N SER A 229 48.59 -6.13 -44.27
CA SER A 229 48.12 -6.35 -45.67
C SER A 229 47.52 -7.74 -45.99
N SER A 230 46.58 -7.98 -46.92
CA SER A 230 45.94 -7.25 -48.03
C SER A 230 44.56 -7.91 -48.33
N ALA A 231 43.46 -7.19 -48.57
CA ALA A 231 42.85 -6.87 -49.88
C ALA A 231 42.73 -8.02 -50.94
N GLY A 232 41.52 -8.18 -51.52
CA GLY A 232 41.21 -8.92 -52.76
C GLY A 232 40.05 -9.93 -52.60
N GLN A 233 38.75 -9.60 -52.80
CA GLN A 233 38.01 -9.31 -54.06
C GLN A 233 37.57 -10.57 -54.84
N ALA A 234 36.24 -10.73 -54.99
CA ALA A 234 35.44 -11.44 -56.03
C ALA A 234 35.90 -12.85 -56.51
N ASP A 235 35.04 -13.84 -56.77
CA ASP A 235 33.95 -13.82 -57.76
C ASP A 235 33.21 -15.19 -57.73
N LYS A 236 31.95 -15.18 -58.18
CA LYS A 236 31.19 -16.24 -58.89
C LYS A 236 30.94 -17.67 -58.37
N ASP A 237 29.64 -17.98 -58.49
CA ASP A 237 29.04 -19.19 -59.07
C ASP A 237 29.30 -20.54 -58.42
N THR A 238 28.22 -21.18 -57.96
CA THR A 238 27.69 -22.44 -58.57
C THR A 238 26.76 -23.15 -57.57
N GLN A 239 25.45 -23.08 -57.82
CA GLN A 239 24.53 -24.18 -57.53
C GLN A 239 24.75 -25.27 -58.58
N PRO A 240 24.68 -26.57 -58.24
CA PRO A 240 23.39 -27.24 -58.41
C PRO A 240 23.07 -28.40 -57.44
N LYS A 241 21.76 -28.52 -57.17
CA LYS A 241 20.90 -29.71 -57.14
C LYS A 241 21.44 -31.12 -56.85
N SER A 242 20.55 -31.84 -56.14
CA SER A 242 20.24 -33.28 -56.15
C SER A 242 20.97 -34.18 -55.15
N SER A 243 20.25 -34.62 -54.12
CA SER A 243 19.46 -35.87 -54.15
C SER A 243 18.41 -35.84 -53.04
#